data_AF-A0A2E6FCN6-F1
#
_entry.id   AF-A0A2E6FCN6-F1
#
_cell.length_a   1.000
_cell.length_b   1.000
_cell.length_c   1.000
_cell.angle_alpha   90.00
_cell.angle_beta   90.00
_cell.angle_gamma   90.00
#
_symmetry.space_group_name_H-M   'P 1'
#
loop_
_entity.id
_entity.type
_entity.pdbx_description
1 polymer ?
#
loop_
_entity_poly.entity_id
_entity_poly.type
_entity_poly.pdbx_seq_one_letter_code
_entity_poly.pdbx_strand_id
1 'polypeptide(L)'
;MAAIVVNTTDTFEQWRVKTNQLGLDVFDAVRNVHEDLTPALGGDLYLNNTEAGYTGSFDILGTGNINITGNITCTGDIAGADITGTDLTINGNVTGSNWSVDGATGDMTITGNYIGTTFSGDLIGTINTATTAITQAAAVNNTTVATTEYVTTGIQNAHGVNLTIDTLADTVISNPQEQDLLMYDSANSKWASGSIVAAGVPNQAFTVAMAVALGY
;
A
#
# COMPACT_ATOMS: atom_id res chain seq x y z
N MET A 1 -44.02 19.75 42.41
CA MET A 1 -43.95 20.63 43.59
C MET A 1 -45.34 20.68 44.22
N ALA A 2 -45.47 20.41 45.52
CA ALA A 2 -46.77 20.52 46.20
C ALA A 2 -47.13 22.00 46.38
N ALA A 3 -48.39 22.37 46.15
CA ALA A 3 -48.82 23.75 46.31
C ALA A 3 -48.89 24.12 47.81
N ILE A 4 -48.17 25.16 48.23
CA ILE A 4 -48.34 25.74 49.56
C ILE A 4 -49.55 26.67 49.52
N VAL A 5 -50.61 26.31 50.24
CA VAL A 5 -51.86 27.07 50.30
C VAL A 5 -51.84 28.02 51.49
N VAL A 6 -51.98 29.30 51.19
CA VAL A 6 -52.15 30.38 52.17
C VAL A 6 -53.59 30.86 52.13
N ASN A 7 -54.30 30.79 53.25
CA ASN A 7 -55.71 31.15 53.34
C ASN A 7 -55.88 32.56 53.90
N THR A 8 -56.98 33.23 53.54
CA THR A 8 -57.38 34.50 54.15
C THR A 8 -57.73 34.38 55.63
N THR A 9 -57.89 33.15 56.13
CA THR A 9 -58.12 32.81 57.54
C THR A 9 -56.83 32.43 58.29
N ASP A 10 -55.68 32.37 57.62
CA ASP A 10 -54.41 32.07 58.29
C ASP A 10 -53.99 33.22 59.21
N THR A 11 -53.40 32.88 60.35
CA THR A 11 -52.71 33.85 61.22
C THR A 11 -51.42 34.33 60.56
N PHE A 12 -50.91 35.50 60.97
CA PHE A 12 -49.64 36.04 60.47
C PHE A 12 -48.46 35.07 60.61
N GLU A 13 -48.42 34.31 61.71
CA GLU A 13 -47.39 33.30 61.97
C GLU A 13 -47.47 32.13 61.00
N GLN A 14 -48.68 31.65 60.70
CA GLN A 14 -48.89 30.62 59.68
C GLN A 14 -48.51 31.13 58.29
N TRP A 15 -48.85 32.39 57.98
CA TRP A 15 -48.48 33.04 56.72
C TRP A 15 -46.96 33.11 56.57
N ARG A 16 -46.25 33.59 57.61
CA ARG A 16 -44.79 33.69 57.62
C ARG A 16 -44.13 32.32 57.41
N VAL A 17 -44.56 31.30 58.16
CA VAL A 17 -43.99 29.95 58.08
C VAL A 17 -44.20 29.36 56.69
N LYS A 18 -45.42 29.43 56.15
CA LYS A 18 -45.74 28.91 54.82
C LYS A 18 -44.95 29.63 53.72
N THR A 19 -44.86 30.95 53.79
CA THR A 19 -44.10 31.75 52.80
C THR A 19 -42.60 31.46 52.86
N ASN A 20 -42.03 31.29 54.05
CA ASN A 20 -40.61 30.93 54.19
C ASN A 20 -40.33 29.50 53.69
N GLN A 21 -41.23 28.56 53.95
CA GLN A 21 -41.11 27.19 53.42
C GLN A 21 -41.15 27.18 51.88
N LEU A 22 -41.99 28.01 51.26
CA LEU A 22 -42.02 28.16 49.80
C LEU A 22 -40.67 28.63 49.24
N GLY A 23 -40.03 29.60 49.91
CA GLY A 23 -38.71 30.08 49.51
C GLY A 23 -37.64 28.98 49.55
N LEU A 24 -37.70 28.10 50.56
CA LEU A 24 -36.80 26.95 50.67
C LEU A 24 -37.08 25.89 49.59
N ASP A 25 -38.35 25.49 49.42
CA ASP A 25 -38.73 24.45 48.46
C ASP A 25 -38.37 24.83 47.02
N VAL A 26 -38.54 26.11 46.65
CA VAL A 26 -38.15 26.62 45.33
C VAL A 26 -36.63 26.66 45.17
N PHE A 27 -35.92 27.08 46.19
CA PHE A 27 -34.46 27.14 46.16
C PHE A 27 -33.83 25.73 46.08
N ASP A 28 -34.40 24.77 46.80
CA ASP A 28 -34.01 23.36 46.74
C ASP A 28 -34.32 22.77 45.35
N ALA A 29 -35.48 23.08 44.78
CA ALA A 29 -35.81 22.65 43.42
C ALA A 29 -34.82 23.17 42.36
N VAL A 30 -34.35 24.42 42.49
CA VAL A 30 -33.37 25.01 41.57
C VAL A 30 -31.96 24.45 41.79
N ARG A 31 -31.54 24.22 43.04
CA ARG A 31 -30.25 23.58 43.34
C ARG A 31 -30.19 22.13 42.87
N ASN A 32 -31.30 21.41 42.95
CA ASN A 32 -31.37 20.04 42.45
C ASN A 32 -31.06 19.94 40.94
N VAL A 33 -31.28 21.01 40.15
CA VAL A 33 -30.88 21.02 38.73
C VAL A 33 -29.36 21.17 38.56
N HIS A 34 -28.68 21.84 39.49
CA HIS A 34 -27.21 21.98 39.47
C HIS A 34 -26.47 20.72 39.94
N GLU A 35 -27.09 19.96 40.85
CA GLU A 35 -26.55 18.72 41.43
C GLU A 35 -27.15 17.44 40.79
N ASP A 36 -27.95 17.59 39.72
CA ASP A 36 -28.46 16.44 38.99
C ASP A 36 -27.29 15.79 38.22
N LEU A 37 -26.85 14.64 38.72
CA LEU A 37 -25.80 13.83 38.10
C LEU A 37 -26.33 12.93 36.97
N THR A 38 -27.66 12.92 36.76
CA THR A 38 -28.34 12.10 35.75
C THR A 38 -29.44 12.88 35.00
N PRO A 39 -29.17 14.13 34.55
CA PRO A 39 -30.20 14.96 33.97
C PRO A 39 -30.74 14.30 32.70
N ALA A 40 -32.06 14.10 32.67
CA ALA A 40 -32.78 13.54 31.53
C ALA A 40 -33.81 14.55 31.04
N LEU A 41 -33.84 14.78 29.73
CA LEU A 41 -34.68 15.83 29.14
C LEU A 41 -36.12 15.40 28.84
N GLY A 42 -36.47 14.13 29.08
CA GLY A 42 -37.83 13.60 28.89
C GLY A 42 -38.35 13.66 27.44
N GLY A 43 -37.51 14.08 26.49
CA GLY A 43 -37.79 14.30 25.08
C GLY A 43 -36.56 14.83 24.34
N ASP A 44 -36.75 15.25 23.09
CA ASP A 44 -35.66 15.74 22.23
C ASP A 44 -35.10 17.09 22.72
N LEU A 45 -33.78 17.23 22.64
CA LEU A 45 -33.10 18.51 22.87
C LEU A 45 -33.00 19.29 21.56
N TYR A 46 -33.85 20.29 21.37
CA TYR A 46 -33.78 21.20 20.22
C TYR A 46 -32.94 22.43 20.59
N LEU A 47 -31.68 22.47 20.14
CA LEU A 47 -30.80 23.64 20.24
C LEU A 47 -30.91 24.51 18.98
N ASN A 48 -32.12 24.89 18.60
CA ASN A 48 -32.36 25.78 17.46
C ASN A 48 -32.78 27.17 17.94
N ASN A 49 -32.27 28.22 17.28
CA ASN A 49 -32.84 29.55 17.42
C ASN A 49 -33.96 29.72 16.40
N THR A 50 -35.18 29.97 16.87
CA THR A 50 -36.32 30.33 16.01
C THR A 50 -36.57 31.83 15.99
N GLU A 51 -35.85 32.64 16.79
CA GLU A 51 -35.96 34.09 16.73
C GLU A 51 -35.21 34.66 15.51
N ALA A 52 -35.96 35.38 14.69
CA ALA A 52 -35.44 36.06 13.51
C ALA A 52 -34.43 37.16 13.92
N GLY A 53 -33.17 37.01 13.50
CA GLY A 53 -32.13 38.03 13.67
C GLY A 53 -30.94 37.62 14.53
N TYR A 54 -31.00 36.46 15.19
CA TYR A 54 -29.88 35.92 15.98
C TYR A 54 -29.24 34.73 15.27
N THR A 55 -28.27 35.03 14.40
CA THR A 55 -27.37 34.03 13.82
C THR A 55 -26.24 33.75 14.79
N GLY A 56 -26.33 32.64 15.52
CA GLY A 56 -25.26 32.15 16.39
C GLY A 56 -25.38 30.64 16.57
N SER A 57 -24.24 29.95 16.46
CA SER A 57 -24.11 28.55 16.86
C SER A 57 -24.24 28.47 18.38
N PHE A 58 -25.21 27.71 18.90
CA PHE A 58 -25.18 27.34 20.31
C PHE A 58 -24.31 26.10 20.44
N ASP A 59 -23.01 26.34 20.59
CA ASP A 59 -22.02 25.29 20.75
C ASP A 59 -22.32 24.48 22.02
N ILE A 60 -22.28 23.16 21.92
CA ILE A 60 -22.21 22.30 23.10
C ILE A 60 -20.75 22.27 23.55
N LEU A 61 -20.37 23.20 24.43
CA LEU A 61 -19.04 23.24 25.02
C LEU A 61 -18.97 22.29 26.22
N GLY A 62 -18.40 21.10 26.00
CA GLY A 62 -18.14 20.12 27.06
C GLY A 62 -16.65 19.94 27.29
N THR A 63 -16.23 19.81 28.55
CA THR A 63 -14.86 19.38 28.91
C THR A 63 -14.75 17.86 29.06
N GLY A 64 -15.87 17.15 28.91
CA GLY A 64 -15.97 15.70 29.01
C GLY A 64 -16.50 15.06 27.73
N ASN A 65 -16.84 13.79 27.80
CA ASN A 65 -17.30 13.02 26.66
C ASN A 65 -18.77 13.31 26.32
N ILE A 66 -19.08 13.37 25.02
CA ILE A 66 -20.45 13.31 24.52
C ILE A 66 -20.62 11.92 23.90
N ASN A 67 -21.36 11.04 24.57
CA ASN A 67 -21.62 9.69 24.09
C ASN A 67 -22.94 9.67 23.33
N ILE A 68 -22.88 9.39 22.03
CA ILE A 68 -24.07 9.26 21.16
C ILE A 68 -24.13 7.81 20.69
N THR A 69 -25.18 7.09 21.09
CA THR A 69 -25.41 5.70 20.65
C THR A 69 -26.07 5.62 19.27
N GLY A 70 -26.68 6.72 18.83
CA GLY A 70 -27.26 6.86 17.50
C GLY A 70 -26.26 7.39 16.47
N ASN A 71 -26.80 7.87 15.36
CA ASN A 71 -25.99 8.47 14.30
C ASN A 71 -25.67 9.93 14.62
N ILE A 72 -24.50 10.39 14.17
CA ILE A 72 -24.15 11.80 14.11
C ILE A 72 -24.09 12.19 12.64
N THR A 73 -24.89 13.19 12.26
CA THR A 73 -24.85 13.78 10.91
C THR A 73 -24.23 15.16 11.01
N CYS A 74 -22.98 15.29 10.55
CA CYS A 74 -22.29 16.58 10.45
C CYS A 74 -22.33 17.05 9.00
N THR A 75 -22.81 18.28 8.75
CA THR A 75 -22.77 18.91 7.42
C THR A 75 -21.51 19.75 7.21
N GLY A 76 -20.81 20.08 8.30
CA GLY A 76 -19.50 20.75 8.28
C GLY A 76 -18.35 19.80 8.60
N ASP A 77 -17.25 20.37 9.06
CA ASP A 77 -16.02 19.64 9.36
C ASP A 77 -16.11 18.88 10.70
N ILE A 78 -15.42 17.74 10.76
CA ILE A 78 -15.09 17.05 12.01
C ILE A 78 -13.59 17.22 12.20
N ALA A 79 -13.20 18.00 13.21
CA ALA A 79 -11.81 18.23 13.57
C ALA A 79 -11.51 17.58 14.92
N GLY A 80 -10.42 16.82 14.99
CA GLY A 80 -9.94 16.17 16.20
C GLY A 80 -8.50 15.72 16.01
N ALA A 81 -7.79 15.47 17.10
CA ALA A 81 -6.48 14.85 17.03
C ALA A 81 -6.59 13.42 16.46
N ASP A 82 -7.62 12.69 16.91
CA ASP A 82 -7.92 11.33 16.47
C ASP A 82 -9.37 11.22 16.02
N ILE A 83 -9.59 10.55 14.88
CA ILE A 83 -10.91 10.08 14.43
C ILE A 83 -10.78 8.57 14.24
N THR A 84 -11.26 7.81 15.21
CA THR A 84 -11.14 6.34 15.22
C THR A 84 -12.48 5.69 14.94
N GLY A 85 -12.49 4.63 14.16
CA GLY A 85 -13.67 3.78 13.95
C GLY A 85 -13.25 2.39 13.48
N THR A 86 -14.07 1.37 13.77
CA THR A 86 -13.85 0.02 13.24
C THR A 86 -14.06 -0.01 11.72
N ASP A 87 -15.00 0.79 11.21
CA ASP A 87 -15.46 0.80 9.81
C ASP A 87 -15.43 2.20 9.20
N LEU A 88 -14.41 3.01 9.56
CA LEU A 88 -14.28 4.38 9.05
C LEU A 88 -14.20 4.37 7.51
N THR A 89 -15.26 4.87 6.87
CA THR A 89 -15.36 4.97 5.41
C THR A 89 -15.28 6.43 5.00
N ILE A 90 -14.34 6.75 4.11
CA ILE A 90 -14.17 8.09 3.54
C ILE A 90 -14.53 8.00 2.06
N ASN A 91 -15.70 8.54 1.68
CA ASN A 91 -16.16 8.53 0.28
C ASN A 91 -15.53 9.66 -0.57
N GLY A 92 -14.71 10.51 0.05
CA GLY A 92 -13.98 11.60 -0.59
C GLY A 92 -12.47 11.33 -0.67
N ASN A 93 -11.69 12.40 -0.82
CA ASN A 93 -10.24 12.31 -0.85
C ASN A 93 -9.67 12.31 0.58
N VAL A 94 -8.62 11.51 0.79
CA VAL A 94 -7.69 11.68 1.92
C VAL A 94 -6.51 12.50 1.40
N THR A 95 -6.27 13.67 1.98
CA THR A 95 -5.21 14.60 1.55
C THR A 95 -4.30 14.95 2.73
N GLY A 96 -3.10 15.48 2.43
CA GLY A 96 -2.09 15.83 3.43
C GLY A 96 -0.82 15.00 3.28
N SER A 97 0.31 15.53 3.76
CA SER A 97 1.63 14.90 3.61
C SER A 97 1.85 13.70 4.55
N ASN A 98 1.05 13.56 5.59
CA ASN A 98 1.26 12.58 6.66
C ASN A 98 0.26 11.42 6.61
N TRP A 99 -0.32 11.11 5.45
CA TRP A 99 -1.17 9.94 5.32
C TRP A 99 -0.33 8.67 5.38
N SER A 100 -0.60 7.82 6.37
CA SER A 100 0.03 6.51 6.54
C SER A 100 -1.05 5.44 6.69
N VAL A 101 -0.77 4.25 6.17
CA VAL A 101 -1.54 3.03 6.41
C VAL A 101 -0.60 2.04 7.08
N ASP A 102 -0.60 2.02 8.41
CA ASP A 102 0.27 1.17 9.23
C ASP A 102 -0.52 0.03 9.87
N GLY A 103 0.09 -1.15 10.00
CA GLY A 103 -0.51 -2.31 10.65
C GLY A 103 -1.72 -2.94 9.95
N ALA A 104 -1.99 -2.58 8.69
CA ALA A 104 -3.08 -3.18 7.92
C ALA A 104 -2.83 -4.69 7.73
N THR A 105 -3.75 -5.52 8.23
CA THR A 105 -3.70 -6.99 8.09
C THR A 105 -4.49 -7.51 6.88
N GLY A 106 -5.30 -6.65 6.25
CA GLY A 106 -6.05 -6.96 5.04
C GLY A 106 -5.39 -6.39 3.78
N ASP A 107 -6.02 -6.61 2.64
CA ASP A 107 -5.51 -6.15 1.35
C ASP A 107 -5.69 -4.63 1.16
N MET A 108 -4.67 -3.97 0.61
CA MET A 108 -4.80 -2.62 0.07
C MET A 108 -5.19 -2.71 -1.41
N THR A 109 -6.46 -2.45 -1.72
CA THR A 109 -6.94 -2.41 -3.11
C THR A 109 -6.88 -1.00 -3.66
N ILE A 110 -6.09 -0.80 -4.73
CA ILE A 110 -6.05 0.47 -5.49
C ILE A 110 -6.61 0.19 -6.89
N THR A 111 -7.84 0.60 -7.14
CA THR A 111 -8.49 0.46 -8.47
C THR A 111 -7.94 1.46 -9.49
N GLY A 112 -7.38 2.58 -9.01
CA GLY A 112 -6.74 3.61 -9.85
C GLY A 112 -5.23 3.40 -10.03
N ASN A 113 -4.53 4.49 -10.35
CA ASN A 113 -3.08 4.47 -10.49
C ASN A 113 -2.40 4.71 -9.15
N TYR A 114 -1.39 3.91 -8.82
CA TYR A 114 -0.39 4.28 -7.83
C TYR A 114 0.71 5.11 -8.50
N ILE A 115 0.97 6.33 -8.01
CA ILE A 115 1.98 7.26 -8.56
C ILE A 115 3.10 7.50 -7.53
N GLY A 116 3.49 6.46 -6.78
CA GLY A 116 4.67 6.53 -5.93
C GLY A 116 5.94 6.25 -6.74
N THR A 117 7.01 6.94 -6.40
CA THR A 117 8.32 6.77 -7.05
C THR A 117 9.16 5.66 -6.43
N THR A 118 8.76 5.14 -5.26
CA THR A 118 9.54 4.15 -4.49
C THR A 118 8.63 3.15 -3.78
N PHE A 119 8.99 1.86 -3.86
CA PHE A 119 8.49 0.81 -2.96
C PHE A 119 9.62 0.49 -1.98
N SER A 120 9.38 0.65 -0.68
CA SER A 120 10.36 0.32 0.37
C SER A 120 9.97 -1.01 1.03
N GLY A 121 10.92 -1.94 1.13
CA GLY A 121 10.68 -3.30 1.59
C GLY A 121 10.54 -4.31 0.45
N ASP A 122 10.20 -5.55 0.80
CA ASP A 122 10.06 -6.64 -0.16
C ASP A 122 8.71 -6.59 -0.88
N LEU A 123 8.73 -6.73 -2.21
CA LEU A 123 7.51 -6.96 -2.98
C LEU A 123 7.23 -8.47 -3.05
N ILE A 124 6.48 -8.97 -2.08
CA ILE A 124 6.14 -10.40 -1.97
C ILE A 124 4.84 -10.66 -2.76
N GLY A 125 4.92 -11.46 -3.81
CA GLY A 125 3.77 -11.84 -4.64
C GLY A 125 4.10 -11.90 -6.12
N THR A 126 3.08 -11.82 -6.96
CA THR A 126 3.22 -11.80 -8.42
C THR A 126 2.94 -10.41 -8.97
N ILE A 127 3.86 -9.89 -9.79
CA ILE A 127 3.57 -8.77 -10.69
C ILE A 127 2.77 -9.36 -11.87
N ASN A 128 1.56 -8.86 -12.10
CA ASN A 128 0.66 -9.36 -13.15
C ASN A 128 1.34 -9.31 -14.53
N THR A 129 1.07 -10.31 -15.39
CA THR A 129 1.58 -10.42 -16.76
C THR A 129 1.21 -9.25 -17.69
N ALA A 130 0.22 -8.43 -17.33
CA ALA A 130 -0.12 -7.22 -18.09
C ALA A 130 0.75 -6.00 -17.75
N THR A 131 1.57 -6.06 -16.69
CA THR A 131 2.44 -4.95 -16.29
C THR A 131 3.56 -4.79 -17.32
N THR A 132 3.64 -3.61 -17.93
CA THR A 132 4.74 -3.21 -18.81
C THR A 132 5.69 -2.28 -18.05
N ALA A 133 6.99 -2.45 -18.25
CA ALA A 133 8.01 -1.50 -17.83
C ALA A 133 8.57 -0.78 -19.07
N ILE A 134 9.15 0.39 -18.88
CA ILE A 134 9.78 1.15 -19.97
C ILE A 134 11.08 0.45 -20.36
N THR A 135 11.19 -0.01 -21.62
CA THR A 135 12.44 -0.57 -22.16
C THR A 135 13.50 0.52 -22.21
N GLN A 136 14.63 0.29 -21.55
CA GLN A 136 15.79 1.18 -21.56
C GLN A 136 16.63 0.98 -22.83
N ALA A 137 17.53 1.93 -23.13
CA ALA A 137 18.50 1.75 -24.21
C ALA A 137 19.55 0.69 -23.84
N ALA A 138 19.91 -0.19 -24.77
CA ALA A 138 20.74 -1.39 -24.54
C ALA A 138 22.17 -1.16 -24.00
N ALA A 139 22.63 0.09 -23.87
CA ALA A 139 23.94 0.46 -23.32
C ALA A 139 23.87 0.97 -21.87
N VAL A 140 22.70 0.97 -21.24
CA VAL A 140 22.51 1.49 -19.88
C VAL A 140 22.72 0.38 -18.85
N ASN A 141 23.84 0.39 -18.12
CA ASN A 141 24.10 -0.55 -17.01
C ASN A 141 23.79 0.14 -15.67
N ASN A 142 22.60 -0.09 -15.13
CA ASN A 142 22.17 0.48 -13.85
C ASN A 142 21.23 -0.48 -13.10
N THR A 143 20.66 -0.04 -11.98
CA THR A 143 19.79 -0.85 -11.11
C THR A 143 18.31 -0.79 -11.49
N THR A 144 17.97 -0.33 -12.70
CA THR A 144 16.57 -0.25 -13.14
C THR A 144 16.04 -1.63 -13.54
N VAL A 145 14.71 -1.80 -13.53
CA VAL A 145 14.07 -3.04 -13.96
C VAL A 145 14.30 -3.24 -15.46
N ALA A 146 14.86 -4.38 -15.84
CA ALA A 146 15.08 -4.75 -17.23
C ALA A 146 13.80 -5.35 -17.85
N THR A 147 13.40 -4.87 -19.03
CA THR A 147 12.36 -5.53 -19.83
C THR A 147 12.94 -6.75 -20.57
N THR A 148 12.08 -7.69 -20.97
CA THR A 148 12.49 -8.85 -21.78
C THR A 148 13.21 -8.42 -23.08
N GLU A 149 12.73 -7.36 -23.72
CA GLU A 149 13.34 -6.79 -24.92
C GLU A 149 14.76 -6.27 -24.63
N TYR A 150 14.93 -5.47 -23.56
CA TYR A 150 16.23 -4.97 -23.15
C TYR A 150 17.23 -6.11 -22.88
N VAL A 151 16.82 -7.16 -22.15
CA VAL A 151 17.67 -8.32 -21.88
C VAL A 151 18.06 -9.02 -23.18
N THR A 152 17.10 -9.22 -24.09
CA THR A 152 17.34 -9.88 -25.37
C THR A 152 18.32 -9.09 -26.24
N THR A 153 18.18 -7.77 -26.31
CA THR A 153 19.11 -6.89 -27.04
C THR A 153 20.47 -6.82 -26.36
N GLY A 154 20.52 -6.75 -25.03
CA GLY A 154 21.76 -6.79 -24.26
C GLY A 154 22.56 -8.07 -24.51
N ILE A 155 21.89 -9.23 -24.51
CA ILE A 155 22.50 -10.52 -24.85
C ILE A 155 23.03 -10.50 -26.30
N GLN A 156 22.23 -10.03 -27.27
CA GLN A 156 22.66 -9.93 -28.66
C GLN A 156 23.84 -8.97 -28.86
N ASN A 157 23.89 -7.86 -28.12
CA ASN A 157 25.00 -6.91 -28.21
C ASN A 157 26.27 -7.45 -27.54
N ALA A 158 26.15 -8.11 -26.39
CA ALA A 158 27.28 -8.70 -25.68
C ALA A 158 27.88 -9.89 -26.45
N HIS A 159 27.05 -10.67 -27.14
CA HIS A 159 27.48 -11.87 -27.88
C HIS A 159 27.63 -11.64 -29.40
N GLY A 160 27.34 -10.43 -29.88
CA GLY A 160 27.26 -10.10 -31.29
C GLY A 160 26.04 -10.73 -31.98
N VAL A 161 25.57 -10.09 -33.05
CA VAL A 161 24.47 -10.59 -33.90
C VAL A 161 24.82 -11.93 -34.58
N ASN A 162 26.11 -12.29 -34.56
CA ASN A 162 26.63 -13.60 -34.89
C ASN A 162 27.56 -14.00 -33.75
N LEU A 163 27.25 -15.08 -33.01
CA LEU A 163 28.24 -15.76 -32.20
C LEU A 163 29.41 -16.12 -33.12
N THR A 164 30.51 -15.38 -33.04
CA THR A 164 31.73 -15.80 -33.71
C THR A 164 32.30 -16.99 -32.95
N ILE A 165 32.95 -17.91 -33.66
CA ILE A 165 33.58 -19.10 -33.06
C ILE A 165 34.53 -18.70 -31.91
N ASP A 166 35.09 -17.49 -31.92
CA ASP A 166 36.00 -16.97 -30.89
C ASP A 166 35.31 -16.64 -29.54
N THR A 167 33.99 -16.41 -29.54
CA THR A 167 33.22 -16.05 -28.33
C THR A 167 32.60 -17.23 -27.59
N LEU A 168 32.68 -18.43 -28.18
CA LEU A 168 32.10 -19.65 -27.63
C LEU A 168 33.17 -20.41 -26.82
N ALA A 169 32.93 -20.65 -25.52
CA ALA A 169 33.91 -21.32 -24.66
C ALA A 169 34.27 -22.75 -25.12
N ASP A 170 33.30 -23.46 -25.71
CA ASP A 170 33.47 -24.86 -26.16
C ASP A 170 34.28 -25.00 -27.46
N THR A 171 34.52 -23.90 -28.17
CA THR A 171 35.32 -23.85 -29.40
C THR A 171 36.73 -23.31 -29.16
N VAL A 172 37.11 -23.04 -27.90
CA VAL A 172 38.49 -22.64 -27.54
C VAL A 172 39.37 -23.88 -27.39
N ILE A 173 40.50 -23.90 -28.10
CA ILE A 173 41.58 -24.90 -27.91
C ILE A 173 42.68 -24.22 -27.08
N SER A 174 42.67 -24.43 -25.77
CA SER A 174 43.54 -23.69 -24.82
C SER A 174 45.03 -24.00 -24.93
N ASN A 175 45.41 -25.12 -25.55
CA ASN A 175 46.80 -25.56 -25.74
C ASN A 175 46.96 -26.31 -27.07
N PRO A 176 46.82 -25.64 -28.23
CA PRO A 176 46.71 -26.31 -29.52
C PRO A 176 47.94 -27.17 -29.82
N GLN A 177 47.70 -28.45 -30.08
CA GLN A 177 48.68 -29.41 -30.60
C GLN A 177 48.49 -29.61 -32.10
N GLU A 178 49.46 -30.27 -32.75
CA GLU A 178 49.24 -30.77 -34.11
C GLU A 178 48.01 -31.68 -34.13
N GLN A 179 47.11 -31.44 -35.10
CA GLN A 179 45.91 -32.25 -35.37
C GLN A 179 44.74 -32.06 -34.40
N ASP A 180 44.77 -31.04 -33.53
CA ASP A 180 43.57 -30.56 -32.85
C ASP A 180 42.61 -29.90 -33.86
N LEU A 181 41.32 -30.20 -33.75
CA LEU A 181 40.30 -29.77 -34.71
C LEU A 181 39.04 -29.30 -33.97
N LEU A 182 38.27 -28.44 -34.64
CA LEU A 182 36.89 -28.16 -34.26
C LEU A 182 35.98 -29.11 -35.05
N MET A 183 35.13 -29.84 -34.33
CA MET A 183 34.18 -30.77 -34.93
C MET A 183 32.77 -30.47 -34.43
N TYR A 184 31.78 -30.67 -35.30
CA TYR A 184 30.39 -30.55 -34.90
C TYR A 184 29.97 -31.77 -34.08
N ASP A 185 29.66 -31.54 -32.81
CA ASP A 185 29.05 -32.51 -31.90
C ASP A 185 27.54 -32.53 -32.14
N SER A 186 27.09 -33.54 -32.88
CA SER A 186 25.67 -33.73 -33.20
C SER A 186 24.83 -34.17 -32.01
N ALA A 187 25.42 -34.69 -30.93
CA ALA A 187 24.69 -35.05 -29.72
C ALA A 187 24.28 -33.79 -28.93
N ASN A 188 25.09 -32.74 -29.00
CA ASN A 188 24.83 -31.47 -28.30
C ASN A 188 24.52 -30.29 -29.23
N SER A 189 24.41 -30.53 -30.54
CA SER A 189 24.14 -29.52 -31.57
C SER A 189 25.07 -28.30 -31.51
N LYS A 190 26.37 -28.54 -31.32
CA LYS A 190 27.37 -27.47 -31.16
C LYS A 190 28.70 -27.81 -31.83
N TRP A 191 29.50 -26.80 -32.16
CA TRP A 191 30.90 -27.00 -32.51
C TRP A 191 31.73 -27.09 -31.22
N ALA A 192 32.59 -28.10 -31.12
CA ALA A 192 33.45 -28.31 -29.96
C ALA A 192 34.88 -28.71 -30.37
N SER A 193 35.85 -28.52 -29.48
CA SER A 193 37.20 -29.05 -29.67
C SER A 193 37.21 -30.58 -29.64
N GLY A 194 37.97 -31.18 -30.54
CA GLY A 194 38.10 -32.62 -30.69
C GLY A 194 39.44 -33.02 -31.31
N SER A 195 39.70 -34.33 -31.35
CA SER A 195 40.91 -34.88 -31.97
C SER A 195 40.63 -35.37 -33.39
N ILE A 196 41.66 -35.41 -34.23
CA ILE A 196 41.62 -36.04 -35.56
C ILE A 196 41.16 -37.51 -35.53
N VAL A 197 41.43 -38.22 -34.43
CA VAL A 197 40.99 -39.60 -34.21
C VAL A 197 39.48 -39.65 -34.01
N ALA A 198 38.91 -38.71 -33.26
CA ALA A 198 37.47 -38.58 -33.09
C ALA A 198 36.75 -38.20 -34.40
N ALA A 199 37.45 -37.51 -35.31
CA ALA A 199 36.98 -37.23 -36.66
C ALA A 199 37.06 -38.44 -37.62
N GLY A 200 37.56 -39.60 -37.16
CA GLY A 200 37.66 -40.82 -37.97
C GLY A 200 38.74 -40.79 -39.05
N VAL A 201 39.65 -39.81 -39.00
CA VAL A 201 40.77 -39.69 -39.93
C VAL A 201 41.96 -40.49 -39.38
N PRO A 202 42.48 -41.51 -40.11
CA PRO A 202 43.60 -42.32 -39.63
C PRO A 202 44.86 -41.47 -39.39
N ASN A 203 45.47 -41.60 -38.21
CA ASN A 203 46.66 -40.82 -37.82
C ASN A 203 47.99 -41.33 -38.39
N GLN A 204 47.97 -42.35 -39.26
CA GLN A 204 49.18 -42.95 -39.82
C GLN A 204 49.32 -42.55 -41.29
N ALA A 205 50.51 -42.03 -41.61
CA ALA A 205 50.87 -41.51 -42.92
C ALA A 205 50.36 -42.39 -44.07
N PHE A 206 49.74 -41.76 -45.08
CA PHE A 206 49.44 -42.38 -46.37
C PHE A 206 50.75 -42.92 -46.99
N THR A 207 51.07 -44.18 -46.71
CA THR A 207 52.21 -44.84 -47.34
C THR A 207 51.74 -45.29 -48.73
N VAL A 208 51.95 -44.44 -49.73
CA VAL A 208 51.76 -44.84 -51.13
C VAL A 208 52.98 -45.66 -51.54
N ALA A 209 52.85 -46.98 -51.55
CA ALA A 209 53.87 -47.86 -52.14
C ALA A 209 53.84 -47.69 -53.67
N MET A 210 54.72 -46.83 -54.20
CA MET A 210 54.90 -46.66 -55.64
C MET A 210 55.84 -47.75 -56.17
N ALA A 211 55.28 -48.76 -56.85
CA ALA A 211 56.08 -49.72 -57.61
C ALA A 211 56.44 -49.10 -58.97
N VAL A 212 57.70 -48.70 -59.16
CA VAL A 212 58.23 -48.35 -60.49
C VAL A 212 58.71 -49.64 -61.14
N ALA A 213 57.96 -50.12 -62.14
CA ALA A 213 58.44 -51.17 -63.02
C ALA A 213 59.54 -50.60 -63.94
N LEU A 214 60.81 -50.85 -63.63
CA LEU A 214 61.90 -50.61 -64.57
C LEU A 214 61.91 -51.79 -65.56
N GLY A 215 61.24 -51.61 -66.69
CA GLY A 215 61.37 -52.53 -67.83
C GLY A 215 62.79 -52.50 -68.38
N TYR A 216 63.36 -53.68 -68.59
CA TYR A 216 64.68 -53.91 -69.19
C TYR A 216 64.70 -53.56 -70.69
#